data_AF-A0A960EKG0-F1
#
_entry.id   AF-A0A960EKG0-F1
#
_cell.length_a   1.000
_cell.length_b   1.000
_cell.length_c   1.000
_cell.angle_alpha   90.00
_cell.angle_beta   90.00
_cell.angle_gamma   90.00
#
_symmetry.space_group_name_H-M   'P 1'
#
loop_
_entity.id
_entity.type
_entity.pdbx_description
1 polymer ?
#
loop_
_entity_poly.entity_id
_entity_poly.type
_entity_poly.pdbx_seq_one_letter_code
_entity_poly.pdbx_strand_id
1 'polypeptide(L)'
;MKPLGQLLREGIGEPLPPSILNRMNHVSDLDRSRARVVPVRWLPNGVDAMTIGSRIFVRSGHAGSVGLMAHELVHVEQWRDEGVVGFLRSYLGSYLRSRRSGLSHDEAYRAIPQESEARERSSKELSA
;
A
#
# COMPACT_ATOMS: atom_id res chain seq x y z
N MET A 1 18.18 -20.28 -14.66
CA MET A 1 16.97 -19.95 -15.45
C MET A 1 15.76 -20.23 -14.55
N LYS A 2 14.94 -19.23 -14.22
CA LYS A 2 13.73 -19.48 -13.40
C LYS A 2 12.67 -20.18 -14.24
N PRO A 3 11.94 -21.17 -13.71
CA PRO A 3 10.88 -21.86 -14.44
C PRO A 3 9.74 -20.91 -14.84
N LEU A 4 9.13 -21.12 -16.00
CA LEU A 4 8.07 -20.27 -16.58
C LEU A 4 6.88 -20.05 -15.62
N GLY A 5 6.54 -21.05 -14.81
CA GLY A 5 5.49 -20.94 -13.78
C GLY A 5 5.83 -19.98 -12.63
N GLN A 6 7.11 -19.76 -12.35
CA GLN A 6 7.56 -18.76 -11.35
C GLN A 6 7.47 -17.35 -11.93
N LEU A 7 7.78 -17.18 -13.22
CA LEU A 7 7.66 -15.89 -13.91
C LEU A 7 6.20 -15.43 -14.05
N LEU A 8 5.27 -16.35 -14.29
CA LEU A 8 3.83 -16.04 -14.33
C LEU A 8 3.28 -15.61 -12.95
N ARG A 9 3.75 -16.22 -11.85
CA ARG A 9 3.39 -15.81 -10.49
C ARG A 9 3.98 -14.45 -10.12
N GLU A 10 5.22 -14.17 -10.53
CA GLU A 10 5.89 -12.89 -10.31
C GLU A 10 5.14 -11.71 -10.98
N GLY A 11 4.42 -11.93 -12.08
CA GLY A 11 3.60 -10.90 -12.74
C GLY A 11 2.19 -10.71 -12.14
N ILE A 12 1.67 -11.70 -11.42
CA ILE A 12 0.33 -11.68 -10.80
C ILE A 12 0.42 -11.23 -9.33
N GLY A 13 1.58 -11.44 -8.70
CA GLY A 13 1.86 -11.22 -7.29
C GLY A 13 1.45 -12.42 -6.44
N GLU A 14 2.11 -12.55 -5.28
CA GLU A 14 1.84 -13.60 -4.31
C GLU A 14 0.88 -13.09 -3.22
N PRO A 15 0.05 -13.95 -2.61
CA PRO A 15 -0.71 -13.54 -1.43
C PRO A 15 0.24 -13.09 -0.31
N LEU A 16 -0.23 -12.26 0.61
CA LEU A 16 0.57 -11.93 1.79
C LEU A 16 0.88 -13.21 2.59
N PRO A 17 2.06 -13.29 3.22
CA PRO A 17 2.39 -14.41 4.10
C PRO A 17 1.34 -14.58 5.22
N PRO A 18 0.92 -15.81 5.58
CA PRO A 18 -0.06 -16.04 6.64
C PRO A 18 0.35 -15.42 8.00
N SER A 19 1.65 -15.41 8.29
CA SER A 19 2.20 -14.80 9.51
C SER A 19 1.96 -13.28 9.60
N ILE A 20 1.83 -12.61 8.45
CA ILE A 20 1.49 -11.20 8.34
C ILE A 20 -0.04 -11.05 8.35
N LEU A 21 -0.77 -11.80 7.50
CA LEU A 21 -2.23 -11.69 7.36
C LEU A 21 -3.01 -11.84 8.66
N ASN A 22 -2.58 -12.74 9.55
CA ASN A 22 -3.24 -12.98 10.84
C ASN A 22 -3.15 -11.79 11.80
N ARG A 23 -2.27 -10.83 11.51
CA ARG A 23 -2.04 -9.59 12.27
C ARG A 23 -2.55 -8.36 11.52
N MET A 24 -3.56 -8.50 10.67
CA MET A 24 -4.07 -7.42 9.83
C MET A 24 -5.58 -7.27 10.03
N ASN A 25 -6.03 -7.29 11.29
CA ASN A 25 -7.46 -7.29 11.61
C ASN A 25 -8.09 -5.91 11.43
N HIS A 26 -7.26 -4.88 11.25
CA HIS A 26 -7.71 -3.53 10.93
C HIS A 26 -8.23 -3.37 9.50
N VAL A 27 -8.16 -4.37 8.61
CA VAL A 27 -8.64 -4.31 7.21
C VAL A 27 -9.59 -5.49 6.92
N SER A 28 -10.56 -5.30 6.03
CA SER A 28 -11.55 -6.34 5.69
C SER A 28 -10.93 -7.66 5.21
N ASP A 29 -11.59 -8.79 5.50
CA ASP A 29 -11.21 -10.13 5.00
C ASP A 29 -11.12 -10.19 3.47
N LEU A 30 -12.02 -9.47 2.80
CA LEU A 30 -12.06 -9.39 1.34
C LEU A 30 -10.75 -8.80 0.82
N ASP A 31 -10.31 -7.67 1.37
CA ASP A 31 -9.13 -6.96 0.89
C ASP A 31 -7.85 -7.70 1.24
N ARG A 32 -7.79 -8.30 2.43
CA ARG A 32 -6.72 -9.26 2.81
C ARG A 32 -6.59 -10.41 1.80
N SER A 33 -7.72 -10.99 1.37
CA SER A 33 -7.72 -12.13 0.44
C SER A 33 -7.37 -11.76 -1.01
N ARG A 34 -7.62 -10.51 -1.41
CA ARG A 34 -7.40 -10.01 -2.78
C ARG A 34 -6.04 -9.35 -2.97
N ALA A 35 -5.42 -8.87 -1.90
CA ALA A 35 -4.11 -8.26 -1.95
C ALA A 35 -3.05 -9.22 -2.52
N ARG A 36 -2.20 -8.70 -3.40
CA ARG A 36 -1.09 -9.43 -4.02
C ARG A 36 0.19 -8.61 -3.90
N VAL A 37 1.22 -9.21 -3.32
CA VAL A 37 2.55 -8.63 -3.18
C VAL A 37 3.35 -8.94 -4.43
N VAL A 38 3.86 -7.90 -5.09
CA VAL A 38 4.67 -7.98 -6.30
C VAL A 38 6.06 -7.43 -5.97
N PRO A 39 7.07 -8.28 -5.76
CA PRO A 39 8.44 -7.83 -5.54
C PRO A 39 8.96 -7.11 -6.79
N VAL A 40 9.46 -5.89 -6.62
CA VAL A 40 10.01 -5.08 -7.70
C VAL A 40 11.45 -4.66 -7.40
N ARG A 41 12.26 -4.57 -8.45
CA ARG A 41 13.66 -4.10 -8.34
C ARG A 41 13.76 -2.60 -8.17
N TRP A 42 12.77 -1.86 -8.68
CA TRP A 42 12.81 -0.42 -8.75
C TRP A 42 11.47 0.19 -8.31
N LEU A 43 11.58 1.15 -7.42
CA LEU A 43 10.56 2.13 -7.04
C LEU A 43 11.28 3.48 -6.91
N PRO A 44 10.57 4.62 -6.99
CA PRO A 44 11.14 5.93 -6.70
C PRO A 44 11.93 5.93 -5.39
N ASN A 45 12.97 6.76 -5.32
CA ASN A 45 13.81 6.84 -4.12
C ASN A 45 12.97 7.29 -2.92
N GLY A 46 13.18 6.66 -1.76
CA GLY A 46 12.40 6.91 -0.54
C GLY A 46 11.06 6.17 -0.47
N VAL A 47 10.73 5.35 -1.48
CA VAL A 47 9.52 4.52 -1.52
C VAL A 47 9.89 3.04 -1.39
N ASP A 48 9.41 2.39 -0.33
CA ASP A 48 9.64 0.96 -0.07
C ASP A 48 8.50 0.07 -0.58
N ALA A 49 7.29 0.61 -0.66
CA ALA A 49 6.16 -0.02 -1.31
C ALA A 49 5.18 1.00 -1.93
N MET A 50 4.34 0.53 -2.84
CA MET A 50 3.29 1.32 -3.47
C MET A 50 2.11 0.41 -3.82
N THR A 51 0.89 0.84 -3.51
CA THR A 51 -0.32 0.10 -3.83
C THR A 51 -1.06 0.69 -5.03
N ILE A 52 -1.45 -0.17 -5.97
CA ILE A 52 -2.33 0.16 -7.10
C ILE A 52 -3.43 -0.92 -7.19
N GLY A 53 -4.66 -0.54 -6.86
CA GLY A 53 -5.76 -1.50 -6.76
C GLY A 53 -5.46 -2.54 -5.67
N SER A 54 -5.54 -3.82 -6.02
CA SER A 54 -5.19 -4.92 -5.09
C SER A 54 -3.75 -5.41 -5.20
N ARG A 55 -2.86 -4.65 -5.88
CA ARG A 55 -1.45 -5.02 -6.05
C ARG A 55 -0.57 -4.09 -5.23
N ILE A 56 0.28 -4.69 -4.41
CA ILE A 56 1.27 -4.01 -3.57
C ILE A 56 2.64 -4.27 -4.18
N PHE A 57 3.22 -3.27 -4.81
CA PHE A 57 4.58 -3.34 -5.35
C PHE A 57 5.56 -3.05 -4.24
N VAL A 58 6.46 -3.99 -3.93
CA VAL A 58 7.36 -3.86 -2.78
C VAL A 58 8.80 -4.01 -3.22
N ARG A 59 9.67 -3.11 -2.77
CA ARG A 59 11.11 -3.21 -3.00
C ARG A 59 11.65 -4.49 -2.38
N SER A 60 12.53 -5.20 -3.11
CA SER A 60 13.20 -6.40 -2.59
C SER A 60 13.77 -6.17 -1.18
N GLY A 61 13.49 -7.10 -0.26
CA GLY A 61 13.90 -7.02 1.15
C GLY A 61 12.88 -6.40 2.10
N HIS A 62 11.83 -5.73 1.61
CA HIS A 62 10.86 -5.02 2.45
C HIS A 62 9.52 -5.76 2.62
N ALA A 63 9.27 -6.83 1.84
CA ALA A 63 8.02 -7.59 1.87
C ALA A 63 7.72 -8.29 3.22
N GLY A 64 8.73 -8.47 4.08
CA GLY A 64 8.55 -9.02 5.43
C GLY A 64 8.16 -7.98 6.49
N SER A 65 8.13 -6.68 6.15
CA SER A 65 7.82 -5.62 7.12
C SER A 65 6.33 -5.61 7.43
N VAL A 66 5.98 -5.99 8.67
CA VAL A 66 4.59 -6.02 9.16
C VAL A 66 3.96 -4.63 9.06
N GLY A 67 4.66 -3.58 9.52
CA GLY A 67 4.13 -2.22 9.48
C GLY A 67 3.93 -1.68 8.07
N LEU A 68 4.84 -1.99 7.15
CA LEU A 68 4.70 -1.61 5.74
C LEU A 68 3.48 -2.31 5.13
N MET A 69 3.32 -3.63 5.34
CA MET A 69 2.17 -4.35 4.80
C MET A 69 0.84 -3.93 5.43
N ALA A 70 0.83 -3.60 6.72
CA ALA A 70 -0.34 -3.05 7.40
C ALA A 70 -0.79 -1.72 6.78
N HIS A 71 0.16 -0.87 6.41
CA HIS A 71 -0.10 0.40 5.73
C HIS A 71 -0.63 0.17 4.31
N GLU A 72 0.06 -0.63 3.50
CA GLU A 72 -0.33 -0.89 2.11
C GLU A 72 -1.69 -1.58 1.98
N LEU A 73 -2.08 -2.43 2.93
CA LEU A 73 -3.41 -3.04 2.95
C LEU A 73 -4.55 -2.03 3.12
N VAL A 74 -4.32 -0.94 3.86
CA VAL A 74 -5.32 0.14 3.98
C VAL A 74 -5.54 0.78 2.61
N HIS A 75 -4.47 0.98 1.83
CA HIS A 75 -4.61 1.46 0.46
C HIS A 75 -5.38 0.48 -0.43
N VAL A 76 -5.19 -0.83 -0.28
CA VAL A 76 -5.98 -1.83 -1.04
C VAL A 76 -7.48 -1.65 -0.80
N GLU A 77 -7.88 -1.47 0.45
CA GLU A 77 -9.28 -1.18 0.82
C GLU A 77 -9.73 0.17 0.25
N GLN A 78 -8.97 1.25 0.44
CA GLN A 78 -9.30 2.58 -0.13
C GLN A 78 -9.47 2.56 -1.66
N TRP A 79 -8.62 1.83 -2.39
CA TRP A 79 -8.76 1.64 -3.83
C TRP A 79 -10.07 0.92 -4.21
N ARG A 80 -10.53 -0.02 -3.38
CA ARG A 80 -11.81 -0.72 -3.56
C ARG A 80 -12.99 0.21 -3.25
N ASP A 81 -12.91 0.95 -2.15
CA ASP A 81 -13.98 1.83 -1.64
C ASP A 81 -14.21 3.03 -2.55
N GLU A 82 -13.14 3.74 -2.92
CA GLU A 82 -13.20 4.96 -3.72
C GLU A 82 -13.20 4.68 -5.24
N GLY A 83 -12.74 3.49 -5.64
CA GLY A 83 -12.44 3.19 -7.03
C GLY A 83 -11.28 4.02 -7.59
N VAL A 84 -10.83 3.68 -8.79
CA VAL A 84 -9.61 4.28 -9.40
C VAL A 84 -9.71 5.80 -9.52
N VAL A 85 -10.83 6.29 -10.03
CA VAL A 85 -11.01 7.72 -10.29
C VAL A 85 -11.23 8.50 -9.00
N GLY A 86 -11.99 7.94 -8.04
CA GLY A 86 -12.23 8.57 -6.75
C GLY A 86 -10.94 8.73 -5.96
N PHE A 87 -10.20 7.63 -5.81
CA PHE A 87 -8.93 7.59 -5.10
C PHE A 87 -7.94 8.62 -5.66
N LEU A 88 -7.67 8.56 -6.97
CA LEU A 88 -6.70 9.46 -7.59
C LEU A 88 -7.10 10.94 -7.49
N ARG A 89 -8.39 11.27 -7.66
CA ARG A 89 -8.87 12.64 -7.54
C ARG A 89 -8.76 13.16 -6.12
N SER A 90 -9.11 12.36 -5.13
CA SER A 90 -9.04 12.71 -3.72
C SER A 90 -7.58 12.88 -3.28
N TYR A 91 -6.73 11.89 -3.59
CA TYR A 91 -5.32 11.86 -3.25
C TYR A 91 -4.55 13.03 -3.88
N LEU A 92 -4.59 13.16 -5.21
CA LEU A 92 -3.87 14.22 -5.91
C LEU A 92 -4.48 15.59 -5.63
N GLY A 93 -5.80 15.67 -5.46
CA GLY A 93 -6.49 16.92 -5.12
C GLY A 93 -6.06 17.46 -3.77
N SER A 94 -5.94 16.60 -2.75
CA SER A 94 -5.44 16.99 -1.43
C SER A 94 -3.97 17.42 -1.50
N TYR A 95 -3.11 16.61 -2.13
CA TYR A 95 -1.70 16.93 -2.29
C TYR A 95 -1.47 18.28 -2.98
N LEU A 96 -2.13 18.52 -4.12
CA LEU A 96 -1.99 19.76 -4.88
C LEU A 96 -2.54 20.96 -4.11
N ARG A 97 -3.62 20.80 -3.35
CA ARG A 97 -4.16 21.87 -2.49
C ARG A 97 -3.16 22.26 -1.41
N SER A 98 -2.59 21.27 -0.72
CA SER A 98 -1.56 21.47 0.31
C SER A 98 -0.30 22.12 -0.24
N ARG A 99 0.18 21.67 -1.41
CA ARG A 99 1.33 22.31 -2.10
C ARG A 99 1.03 23.75 -2.49
N ARG A 100 -0.19 24.04 -2.96
CA ARG A 100 -0.62 25.42 -3.30
C ARG A 100 -0.78 26.31 -2.07
N SER A 101 -1.05 25.75 -0.90
CA SER A 101 -1.08 26.50 0.37
C SER A 101 0.31 26.64 1.03
N GLY A 102 1.39 26.22 0.34
CA GLY A 102 2.77 26.46 0.76
C GLY A 102 3.43 25.35 1.58
N LEU A 103 2.74 24.24 1.86
CA LEU A 103 3.34 23.10 2.57
C LEU A 103 4.43 22.48 1.70
N SER A 104 5.54 22.03 2.30
CA SER A 104 6.61 21.27 1.63
C SER A 104 6.07 19.95 1.04
N HIS A 105 6.90 19.25 0.25
CA HIS A 105 6.52 17.93 -0.29
C HIS A 105 6.12 16.96 0.83
N ASP A 106 6.97 16.82 1.84
CA ASP A 106 6.76 15.89 2.96
C ASP A 106 5.52 16.25 3.78
N GLU A 107 5.32 17.54 4.07
CA GLU A 107 4.14 18.01 4.81
C GLU A 107 2.87 17.79 3.99
N ALA A 108 2.88 18.13 2.70
CA ALA A 108 1.75 17.94 1.83
C ALA A 108 1.39 16.45 1.67
N TYR A 109 2.39 15.57 1.58
CA TYR A 109 2.22 14.12 1.52
C TYR A 109 1.61 13.57 2.81
N ARG A 110 2.16 13.95 3.98
CA ARG A 110 1.65 13.51 5.29
C ARG A 110 0.23 14.00 5.56
N ALA A 111 -0.15 15.15 5.01
CA ALA A 111 -1.48 15.74 5.16
C ALA A 111 -2.55 15.10 4.25
N ILE A 112 -2.18 14.20 3.32
CA ILE A 112 -3.16 13.50 2.50
C ILE A 112 -4.05 12.62 3.41
N PRO A 113 -5.38 12.71 3.35
CA PRO A 113 -6.27 11.94 4.21
C PRO A 113 -6.03 10.42 4.16
N GLN A 114 -5.84 9.88 2.95
CA GLN A 114 -5.57 8.46 2.74
C GLN A 114 -4.28 8.00 3.43
N GLU A 115 -3.24 8.82 3.34
CA GLU A 115 -1.94 8.58 3.99
C GLU A 115 -2.05 8.68 5.52
N SER A 116 -2.81 9.66 6.02
CA SER A 116 -3.05 9.83 7.45
C SER A 116 -3.82 8.65 8.03
N GLU A 117 -4.89 8.23 7.37
CA GLU A 117 -5.70 7.07 7.77
C GLU A 117 -4.86 5.78 7.75
N ALA A 118 -4.07 5.57 6.69
CA ALA A 118 -3.21 4.40 6.58
C ALA A 118 -2.16 4.34 7.70
N ARG A 119 -1.59 5.49 8.12
CA ARG A 119 -0.70 5.54 9.30
C ARG A 119 -1.44 5.28 10.60
N GLU A 120 -2.60 5.88 10.79
CA GLU A 120 -3.37 5.70 12.02
C GLU A 120 -3.73 4.23 12.22
N ARG A 121 -4.33 3.59 11.21
CA ARG A 121 -4.79 2.20 11.28
C ARG A 121 -3.64 1.22 11.40
N SER A 122 -2.55 1.41 10.66
CA SER A 122 -1.36 0.55 10.78
C SER A 122 -0.64 0.70 12.12
N SER A 123 -0.60 1.90 12.72
CA SER A 123 0.02 2.10 14.04
C SER A 123 -0.76 1.41 15.17
N LYS A 124 -2.10 1.41 15.08
CA LYS A 124 -2.97 0.71 16.03
C LYS A 124 -2.74 -0.80 16.01
N GLU A 125 -2.57 -1.38 14.83
CA GLU A 125 -2.31 -2.82 14.68
C GLU A 125 -0.92 -3.23 15.21
N LEU A 126 0.10 -2.37 15.11
CA LEU A 126 1.43 -2.65 15.65
C LEU A 126 1.51 -2.50 17.18
N SER A 127 0.53 -1.84 17.79
CA SER A 127 0.47 -1.58 19.24
C SER A 127 -0.44 -2.55 19.99
N ALA A 128 -1.18 -3.40 19.27
CA ALA A 128 -2.11 -4.41 19.78
C ALA A 128 -1.44 -5.79 19.86
#